data_AF-A0A658K249-F1
#
_entry.id   AF-A0A658K249-F1
#
_cell.length_a   1.000
_cell.length_b   1.000
_cell.length_c   1.000
_cell.angle_alpha   90.00
_cell.angle_beta   90.00
_cell.angle_gamma   90.00
#
_symmetry.space_group_name_H-M   'P 1'
#
loop_
_entity.id
_entity.type
_entity.pdbx_description
1 polymer ?
#
loop_
_entity_poly.entity_id
_entity_poly.type
_entity_poly.pdbx_seq_one_letter_code
_entity_poly.pdbx_strand_id
1 'polypeptide(L)'
;MQKLVREQGTSLIWITHDLSVIAGLADDVAVMYAGRIVEQGPVAEVLDRPQHPYTQGLIDSLPSRNKRGQRLRQIPGMAPDLLSMPAGCAFAARCSRASQICVQSDPEPHEAGPRQTVRCFHPGAADAQ
;
A
#
# COMPACT_ATOMS: atom_id res chain seq x y z
N MET A 1 -4.70 24.67 -1.48
CA MET A 1 -4.32 23.75 -2.57
C MET A 1 -5.53 23.14 -3.27
N GLN A 2 -6.39 22.37 -2.62
CA GLN A 2 -7.59 21.80 -3.27
C GLN A 2 -8.51 22.84 -3.92
N LYS A 3 -8.69 24.01 -3.28
CA LYS A 3 -9.42 25.15 -3.86
C LYS A 3 -8.79 25.60 -5.18
N LEU A 4 -7.47 25.71 -5.22
CA LEU A 4 -6.70 26.11 -6.41
C LEU A 4 -6.86 25.09 -7.55
N VAL A 5 -6.75 23.80 -7.23
CA VAL A 5 -6.95 22.69 -8.18
C VAL A 5 -8.33 22.77 -8.82
N ARG A 6 -9.39 22.96 -8.01
CA ARG A 6 -10.76 23.08 -8.50
C ARG A 6 -11.00 24.35 -9.31
N GLU A 7 -10.47 25.49 -8.88
CA GLU A 7 -10.67 26.78 -9.54
C GLU A 7 -9.88 26.92 -10.84
N GLN A 8 -8.73 26.26 -10.96
CA GLN A 8 -7.83 26.38 -12.11
C GLN A 8 -7.85 25.15 -13.03
N GLY A 9 -8.66 24.13 -12.75
CA GLY A 9 -8.73 22.89 -13.54
C GLY A 9 -7.38 22.17 -13.65
N THR A 10 -6.54 22.27 -12.61
CA THR A 10 -5.16 21.77 -12.64
C THR A 10 -5.04 20.46 -11.87
N SER A 11 -4.37 19.45 -12.44
CA SER A 11 -4.07 18.20 -11.72
C SER A 11 -2.92 18.38 -10.72
N LEU A 12 -3.05 17.76 -9.54
CA LEU A 12 -2.04 17.79 -8.48
C LEU A 12 -1.60 16.36 -8.14
N ILE A 13 -0.30 16.11 -8.19
CA ILE A 13 0.32 14.89 -7.66
C ILE A 13 0.98 15.25 -6.33
N TRP A 14 0.58 14.53 -5.27
CA TRP A 14 1.14 14.71 -3.93
C TRP A 14 1.94 13.47 -3.52
N ILE A 15 3.20 13.68 -3.10
CA ILE A 15 4.08 12.60 -2.63
C ILE A 15 4.25 12.75 -1.12
N THR A 16 3.81 11.76 -0.35
CA THR A 16 3.92 11.73 1.11
C THR A 16 4.14 10.30 1.60
N HIS A 17 4.69 10.17 2.81
CA HIS A 17 4.80 8.89 3.53
C HIS A 17 3.66 8.70 4.54
N ASP A 18 2.81 9.71 4.76
CA ASP A 18 1.72 9.67 5.71
C ASP A 18 0.37 9.47 5.00
N LEU A 19 -0.20 8.28 5.13
CA LEU A 19 -1.51 7.93 4.60
C LEU A 19 -2.65 8.68 5.29
N SER A 20 -2.46 9.17 6.53
CA SER A 20 -3.49 9.94 7.25
C SER A 20 -3.73 11.29 6.57
N VAL A 21 -2.68 11.87 5.99
CA VAL A 21 -2.74 13.15 5.28
C VAL A 21 -3.47 12.99 3.94
N ILE A 22 -3.27 11.89 3.22
CA ILE A 22 -3.86 11.71 1.89
C ILE A 22 -5.36 11.45 1.94
N ALA A 23 -5.88 10.86 3.03
CA ALA A 23 -7.27 10.47 3.19
C ALA A 23 -8.29 11.62 2.96
N GLY A 24 -7.91 12.87 3.25
CA GLY A 24 -8.77 14.05 3.04
C GLY A 24 -8.34 14.94 1.86
N LEU A 25 -7.26 14.58 1.16
CA LEU A 25 -6.60 15.47 0.20
C LEU A 25 -6.74 15.04 -1.27
N ALA A 26 -6.72 13.74 -1.55
CA ALA A 26 -6.68 13.21 -2.92
C ALA A 26 -7.92 12.38 -3.27
N ASP A 27 -8.18 12.26 -4.57
CA ASP A 27 -9.24 11.40 -5.11
C ASP A 27 -8.76 9.94 -5.25
N ASP A 28 -7.54 9.76 -5.75
CA ASP A 28 -6.85 8.47 -5.94
C ASP A 28 -5.51 8.46 -5.17
N VAL A 29 -5.05 7.25 -4.82
CA VAL A 29 -3.76 7.02 -4.15
C VAL A 29 -3.00 5.89 -4.84
N ALA A 30 -1.68 6.03 -4.92
CA ALA A 30 -0.76 4.97 -5.33
C ALA A 30 0.24 4.70 -4.19
N VAL A 31 0.26 3.47 -3.69
CA VAL A 31 1.16 3.01 -2.64
C VAL A 31 2.37 2.37 -3.30
N MET A 32 3.55 2.85 -2.94
CA MET A 32 4.82 2.39 -3.51
C MET A 32 5.64 1.63 -2.48
N TYR A 33 6.30 0.55 -2.93
CA TYR A 33 7.30 -0.17 -2.16
C TYR A 33 8.48 -0.55 -3.06
N ALA A 34 9.71 -0.25 -2.61
CA ALA A 34 10.94 -0.56 -3.33
C ALA A 34 10.90 -0.18 -4.82
N GLY A 35 10.44 1.05 -5.11
CA GLY A 35 10.36 1.61 -6.46
C GLY A 35 9.19 1.09 -7.33
N ARG A 36 8.28 0.29 -6.78
CA ARG A 36 7.12 -0.25 -7.51
C ARG A 36 5.80 0.18 -6.89
N ILE A 37 4.84 0.58 -7.72
CA ILE A 37 3.45 0.74 -7.28
C ILE A 37 2.91 -0.65 -6.96
N VAL A 38 2.63 -0.91 -5.69
CA VAL A 38 2.12 -2.21 -5.22
C VAL A 38 0.61 -2.22 -5.11
N GLU A 39 -0.01 -1.05 -4.99
CA GLU A 39 -1.45 -0.89 -4.93
C GLU A 39 -1.85 0.52 -5.36
N GLN A 40 -2.92 0.66 -6.13
CA GLN A 40 -3.43 1.94 -6.58
C GLN A 40 -4.96 1.90 -6.72
N GLY A 41 -5.63 3.01 -6.47
CA GLY A 41 -7.06 3.15 -6.70
C GLY A 41 -7.67 4.35 -5.97
N PRO A 42 -9.01 4.42 -5.89
CA PRO A 42 -9.70 5.43 -5.10
C PRO A 42 -9.23 5.38 -3.65
N VAL A 43 -9.05 6.56 -3.03
CA VAL A 43 -8.58 6.64 -1.64
C VAL A 43 -9.43 5.79 -0.69
N ALA A 44 -10.75 5.81 -0.84
CA ALA A 44 -11.66 5.02 -0.02
C ALA A 44 -11.42 3.50 -0.18
N GLU A 45 -11.27 3.00 -1.41
CA GLU A 45 -11.04 1.57 -1.65
C GLU A 45 -9.68 1.11 -1.09
N VAL A 46 -8.61 1.89 -1.33
CA VAL A 46 -7.26 1.51 -0.90
C VAL A 46 -7.09 1.63 0.62
N LEU A 47 -7.69 2.63 1.27
CA LEU A 47 -7.54 2.82 2.72
C LEU A 47 -8.52 1.96 3.55
N ASP A 48 -9.74 1.72 3.07
CA ASP A 48 -10.74 0.95 3.82
C ASP A 48 -10.68 -0.55 3.49
N ARG A 49 -10.30 -0.90 2.25
CA ARG A 49 -10.19 -2.28 1.74
C ARG A 49 -8.83 -2.54 1.07
N PRO A 50 -7.72 -2.35 1.80
CA PRO A 50 -6.39 -2.58 1.25
C PRO A 50 -6.19 -4.05 0.83
N GLN A 51 -5.70 -4.25 -0.39
CA GLN A 51 -5.51 -5.56 -0.99
C GLN A 51 -4.09 -6.09 -0.77
N HIS A 52 -3.07 -5.22 -0.82
CA HIS A 52 -1.69 -5.63 -0.68
C HIS A 52 -1.29 -5.75 0.82
N PRO A 53 -0.56 -6.82 1.22
CA PRO A 53 -0.09 -7.00 2.60
C PRO A 53 0.69 -5.81 3.17
N TYR A 54 1.48 -5.17 2.31
CA TYR A 54 2.22 -3.95 2.66
C TYR A 54 1.27 -2.80 3.00
N THR A 55 0.27 -2.51 2.16
CA THR A 55 -0.71 -1.45 2.40
C THR A 55 -1.50 -1.70 3.68
N GLN A 56 -1.93 -2.95 3.91
CA GLN A 56 -2.54 -3.38 5.18
C GLN A 56 -1.63 -3.08 6.36
N GLY A 57 -0.35 -3.47 6.28
CA GLY A 57 0.62 -3.20 7.33
C GLY A 57 0.82 -1.71 7.60
N LEU A 58 0.82 -0.85 6.56
CA LEU A 58 0.91 0.60 6.73
C LEU A 58 -0.31 1.15 7.47
N ILE A 59 -1.51 0.76 7.05
CA ILE A 59 -2.77 1.20 7.64
C ILE A 59 -2.87 0.73 9.10
N ASP A 60 -2.48 -0.52 9.38
CA ASP A 60 -2.45 -1.07 10.74
C ASP A 60 -1.41 -0.40 11.65
N SER A 61 -0.38 0.23 11.06
CA SER A 61 0.62 1.01 11.80
C SER A 61 0.14 2.43 12.15
N LEU A 62 -1.02 2.86 11.65
CA LEU A 62 -1.54 4.20 11.92
C LEU A 62 -1.93 4.35 13.41
N PRO A 63 -1.56 5.45 14.08
CA PRO A 63 -1.93 5.70 15.46
C PRO A 63 -3.45 5.63 15.71
N SER A 64 -4.26 6.06 14.75
CA SER A 64 -5.72 6.04 14.80
C SER A 64 -6.32 4.63 14.85
N ARG A 65 -5.60 3.60 14.36
CA ARG A 65 -6.03 2.19 14.40
C ARG A 65 -5.48 1.41 15.59
N ASN A 66 -4.71 2.05 16.47
CA ASN A 66 -4.10 1.42 17.63
C ASN A 66 -4.67 1.97 18.94
N LYS A 67 -4.73 1.13 19.98
CA LYS A 67 -5.17 1.57 21.32
C LYS A 67 -4.10 2.44 21.97
N ARG A 68 -4.51 3.58 22.54
CA ARG A 68 -3.59 4.44 23.31
C ARG A 68 -2.93 3.65 24.44
N GLY A 69 -1.63 3.85 24.62
CA GLY A 69 -0.83 3.16 25.63
C GLY A 69 -0.36 1.75 25.22
N GLN A 70 -0.77 1.24 24.05
CA GLN A 70 -0.21 0.01 23.49
C GLN A 70 0.86 0.30 22.44
N ARG A 71 1.78 -0.65 22.26
CA ARG A 71 2.77 -0.58 21.19
C ARG A 71 2.07 -0.66 19.84
N LEU A 72 2.43 0.24 18.93
CA LEU A 72 1.90 0.24 17.57
C LEU A 72 2.26 -1.08 16.86
N ARG A 73 1.32 -1.59 16.05
CA ARG A 73 1.65 -2.64 15.08
C ARG A 73 2.67 -2.08 14.09
N GLN A 74 3.66 -2.89 13.76
CA GLN A 74 4.74 -2.51 12.84
C GLN A 74 4.92 -3.61 11.82
N ILE A 75 5.28 -3.25 10.59
CA ILE A 75 5.70 -4.22 9.58
C ILE A 75 7.10 -4.72 9.95
N PRO A 76 7.27 -6.03 10.26
CA PRO A 76 8.55 -6.56 10.71
C PRO A 76 9.62 -6.48 9.61
N GLY A 77 10.88 -6.56 10.04
CA GLY A 77 12.05 -6.55 9.16
C GLY A 77 12.37 -5.18 8.55
N MET A 78 13.36 -5.16 7.66
CA MET A 78 13.84 -3.96 6.96
C MET A 78 13.51 -4.03 5.48
N ALA A 79 13.36 -2.86 4.83
CA ALA A 79 13.20 -2.80 3.38
C ALA A 79 14.43 -3.39 2.67
N PRO A 80 14.26 -3.99 1.47
CA PRO A 80 15.38 -4.51 0.71
C PRO A 80 16.28 -3.37 0.24
N ASP A 81 17.55 -3.69 0.01
CA ASP A 81 18.46 -2.80 -0.69
C ASP A 81 18.08 -2.73 -2.18
N LEU A 82 17.89 -1.51 -2.68
CA LEU A 82 17.48 -1.25 -4.06
C LEU A 82 18.56 -1.61 -5.08
N LEU A 83 19.83 -1.67 -4.67
CA LEU A 83 20.94 -2.10 -5.51
C LEU A 83 21.06 -3.63 -5.61
N SER A 84 20.44 -4.35 -4.68
CA SER A 84 20.46 -5.81 -4.59
C SER A 84 19.05 -6.38 -4.41
N MET A 85 18.15 -5.96 -5.29
CA MET A 85 16.75 -6.36 -5.22
C MET A 85 16.56 -7.87 -5.34
N PRO A 86 15.73 -8.49 -4.48
CA PRO A 86 15.44 -9.91 -4.57
C PRO A 86 14.69 -10.23 -5.87
N ALA A 87 14.82 -11.47 -6.33
CA ALA A 87 13.94 -12.00 -7.35
C ALA A 87 12.48 -12.00 -6.86
N GLY A 88 11.57 -11.82 -7.80
CA GLY A 88 10.13 -11.82 -7.55
C GLY A 88 9.61 -10.58 -6.82
N CYS A 89 8.60 -10.77 -5.98
CA CYS A 89 7.94 -9.71 -5.22
C CYS A 89 8.91 -9.11 -4.18
N ALA A 90 9.18 -7.81 -4.31
CA ALA A 90 10.07 -7.07 -3.41
C ALA A 90 9.67 -7.15 -1.92
N PHE A 91 8.38 -7.37 -1.63
CA PHE A 91 7.86 -7.44 -0.26
C PHE A 91 7.87 -8.86 0.34
N ALA A 92 8.23 -9.90 -0.44
CA ALA A 92 8.10 -11.30 -0.04
C ALA A 92 8.78 -11.61 1.31
N ALA A 93 9.98 -11.08 1.56
CA ALA A 93 10.74 -11.34 2.80
C ALA A 93 10.07 -10.80 4.08
N ARG A 94 9.11 -9.87 3.96
CA ARG A 94 8.39 -9.23 5.08
C ARG A 94 6.89 -9.54 5.07
N CYS A 95 6.43 -10.25 4.05
CA CYS A 95 5.04 -10.55 3.83
C CYS A 95 4.65 -11.79 4.62
N SER A 96 3.64 -11.68 5.50
CA SER A 96 3.10 -12.84 6.23
C SER A 96 2.40 -13.87 5.33
N ARG A 97 2.12 -13.51 4.07
CA ARG A 97 1.44 -14.33 3.07
C ARG A 97 2.34 -14.74 1.91
N ALA A 98 3.66 -14.58 2.04
CA ALA A 98 4.58 -14.98 0.99
C ALA A 98 4.47 -16.49 0.74
N SER A 99 4.31 -16.88 -0.52
CA SER A 99 4.45 -18.26 -0.97
C SER A 99 5.58 -18.39 -1.99
N GLN A 100 5.86 -19.61 -2.44
CA GLN A 100 6.97 -19.88 -3.35
C GLN A 100 6.92 -19.04 -4.64
N ILE A 101 5.72 -18.82 -5.21
CA ILE A 101 5.56 -18.01 -6.41
C ILE A 101 5.99 -16.55 -6.20
N CYS A 102 5.83 -16.00 -4.98
CA CYS A 102 6.21 -14.64 -4.64
C CYS A 102 7.72 -14.42 -4.66
N VAL A 103 8.51 -15.47 -4.42
CA VAL A 103 9.99 -15.39 -4.44
C VAL A 103 10.54 -15.65 -5.85
N GLN A 104 9.78 -16.37 -6.67
CA GLN A 104 10.20 -16.77 -8.02
C GLN A 104 9.81 -15.75 -9.08
N SER A 105 8.70 -15.03 -8.90
CA SER A 105 8.14 -14.14 -9.91
C SER A 105 7.58 -12.86 -9.28
N ASP A 106 7.63 -11.77 -10.05
CA ASP A 106 7.07 -10.48 -9.66
C ASP A 106 5.69 -10.40 -10.32
N PRO A 107 4.58 -10.29 -9.54
CA PRO A 107 3.25 -10.25 -10.12
C PRO A 107 3.10 -9.01 -11.00
N GLU A 108 2.40 -9.12 -12.13
CA GLU A 108 1.94 -7.93 -12.85
C GLU A 108 0.73 -7.30 -12.12
N PRO A 109 0.55 -5.96 -12.20
CA PRO A 109 -0.61 -5.31 -11.63
C PRO A 109 -1.89 -5.85 -12.27
N HIS A 110 -2.87 -6.20 -11.45
CA HIS A 110 -4.19 -6.64 -11.90
C HIS A 110 -5.28 -6.03 -11.03
N GLU A 111 -6.53 -6.07 -11.51
CA GLU A 111 -7.67 -5.53 -10.78
C GLU A 111 -7.98 -6.38 -9.53
N ALA A 112 -8.24 -5.70 -8.40
CA ALA A 112 -8.62 -6.32 -7.13
C ALA A 112 -9.82 -5.65 -6.46
N GLY A 113 -10.48 -4.73 -7.16
CA GLY A 113 -11.65 -3.99 -6.70
C GLY A 113 -12.06 -2.91 -7.70
N PRO A 114 -13.14 -2.14 -7.42
CA PRO A 114 -13.61 -1.09 -8.32
C PRO A 114 -12.56 0.00 -8.54
N ARG A 115 -11.97 0.04 -9.75
CA ARG A 115 -10.84 0.92 -10.11
C ARG A 115 -9.60 0.74 -9.20
N GLN A 116 -9.46 -0.40 -8.56
CA GLN A 116 -8.31 -0.72 -7.69
C GLN A 116 -7.43 -1.77 -8.37
N THR A 117 -6.14 -1.48 -8.48
CA THR A 117 -5.13 -2.39 -9.01
C THR A 117 -4.12 -2.75 -7.93
N VAL A 118 -3.61 -3.98 -7.99
CA VAL A 118 -2.68 -4.52 -7.01
C VAL A 118 -1.60 -5.37 -7.68
N ARG A 119 -0.38 -5.31 -7.13
CA ARG A 119 0.78 -6.09 -7.57
C ARG A 119 1.05 -7.22 -6.56
N CYS A 120 0.13 -8.19 -6.44
CA CYS A 120 0.19 -9.25 -5.43
C CYS A 120 -0.43 -10.57 -5.90
N PHE A 121 0.25 -11.71 -5.74
CA PHE A 121 -0.38 -13.02 -6.02
C PHE A 121 -1.50 -13.40 -5.05
N HIS A 122 -1.50 -12.83 -3.84
CA HIS A 122 -2.46 -13.14 -2.78
C HIS A 122 -3.09 -11.84 -2.27
N PRO A 123 -4.02 -11.19 -3.01
CA PRO A 123 -4.70 -9.97 -2.57
C PRO A 123 -5.74 -10.27 -1.46
N GLY A 124 -6.43 -9.23 -0.96
CA GLY A 124 -7.46 -9.35 0.09
C GLY A 124 -6.90 -9.33 1.51
N ALA A 125 -7.75 -9.41 2.54
CA ALA A 125 -7.32 -9.50 3.94
C ALA A 125 -6.79 -10.91 4.26
N ALA A 126 -5.89 -11.04 5.24
CA ALA A 126 -5.65 -12.34 5.85
C ALA A 126 -6.92 -12.75 6.60
N ASP A 127 -7.52 -13.88 6.24
CA ASP A 127 -8.64 -14.44 6.99
C ASP A 127 -8.23 -14.52 8.47
N ALA A 128 -8.97 -13.83 9.33
CA ALA A 128 -8.81 -13.94 10.77
C ALA A 128 -9.29 -15.34 11.17
N GLN A 129 -8.35 -16.27 11.30
CA GLN A 129 -8.55 -17.51 12.06
C GLN A 129 -8.38 -17.25 13.55
#